data_AF-A0A9D7HEK1-F1
#
_entry.id   AF-A0A9D7HEK1-F1
#
_cell.length_a   1.000
_cell.length_b   1.000
_cell.length_c   1.000
_cell.angle_alpha   90.00
_cell.angle_beta   90.00
_cell.angle_gamma   90.00
#
_symmetry.space_group_name_H-M   'P 1'
#
loop_
_entity.id
_entity.type
_entity.pdbx_description
1 polymer ?
#
loop_
_entity_poly.entity_id
_entity_poly.type
_entity_poly.pdbx_seq_one_letter_code
_entity_poly.pdbx_strand_id
1 'polypeptide(L)'
;MPLRGYAQRASGSGLVRQDERLPVCGPMGYARAMVQMDDRRFYIDSDGNHLFGASYDHAETFHHDRVMVKEGERYRITDTQGKTVALMNYDQVSPQSPWCWQATRIKGDIYWSGFVDLNGKELTPLVYDEVGYYDPEVRRIRVGKRDKYGFLMSTREVIPVLYEYAEIFDKGRRA
;
A
#
# COMPACT_ATOMS: atom_id res chain seq x y z
N MET A 1 1.68 -18.16 -7.89
CA MET A 1 2.45 -17.13 -7.16
C MET A 1 3.47 -16.52 -8.13
N PRO A 2 3.50 -15.21 -8.37
CA PRO A 2 4.69 -14.56 -8.91
C PRO A 2 5.45 -13.79 -7.82
N LEU A 3 6.77 -13.86 -7.93
CA LEU A 3 7.79 -13.29 -7.06
C LEU A 3 7.81 -11.75 -7.13
N ARG A 4 7.93 -11.08 -5.98
CA ARG A 4 8.27 -9.65 -5.91
C ARG A 4 9.76 -9.50 -6.24
N GLY A 5 10.09 -9.05 -7.45
CA GLY A 5 11.44 -8.64 -7.82
C GLY A 5 11.61 -7.13 -7.66
N TYR A 6 12.55 -6.69 -6.83
CA TYR A 6 13.04 -5.31 -6.81
C TYR A 6 14.34 -5.27 -7.62
N ALA A 7 14.49 -4.30 -8.51
CA ALA A 7 15.76 -4.07 -9.21
C ALA A 7 16.56 -3.00 -8.44
N GLN A 8 17.71 -3.40 -7.91
CA GLN A 8 18.70 -2.48 -7.31
C GLN A 8 19.91 -2.40 -8.25
N ARG A 9 20.35 -1.18 -8.57
CA ARG A 9 21.60 -0.98 -9.31
C ARG A 9 22.78 -1.13 -8.36
N ALA A 10 23.76 -1.97 -8.71
CA ALA A 10 25.02 -2.05 -8.00
C ALA A 10 25.84 -0.77 -8.26
N SER A 11 26.42 -0.22 -7.21
CA SER A 11 27.31 0.93 -7.21
C SER A 11 28.43 0.78 -8.24
N GLY A 12 28.39 1.60 -9.30
CA GLY A 12 29.43 1.64 -10.31
C GLY A 12 29.06 2.65 -11.39
N SER A 13 29.91 3.66 -11.56
CA SER A 13 29.89 4.60 -12.68
C SER A 13 29.94 3.85 -14.01
N GLY A 14 28.76 3.53 -14.55
CA GLY A 14 28.62 2.78 -15.79
C GLY A 14 27.31 3.14 -16.47
N LEU A 15 27.43 3.68 -17.68
CA LEU A 15 26.33 3.88 -18.64
C LEU A 15 25.40 2.66 -18.63
N VAL A 16 24.10 2.88 -18.48
CA VAL A 16 23.07 1.84 -18.68
C VAL A 16 23.25 1.32 -20.10
N ARG A 17 23.71 0.08 -20.27
CA ARG A 17 23.63 -0.59 -21.58
C ARG A 17 22.16 -0.85 -21.86
N GLN A 18 21.72 -0.54 -23.07
CA GLN A 18 20.35 -0.60 -23.59
C GLN A 18 19.67 -1.99 -23.54
N ASP A 19 20.18 -2.98 -22.82
CA ASP A 19 19.76 -4.38 -22.95
C ASP A 19 19.66 -5.16 -21.63
N GLU A 20 19.42 -4.48 -20.50
CA GLU A 20 19.01 -5.15 -19.26
C GLU A 20 17.52 -4.91 -19.02
N ARG A 21 16.71 -5.89 -19.45
CA ARG A 21 15.25 -5.91 -19.19
C ARG A 21 14.99 -5.95 -17.69
N LEU A 22 14.62 -4.81 -17.12
CA LEU A 22 14.20 -4.71 -15.72
C LEU A 22 12.91 -5.54 -15.49
N PRO A 23 12.76 -6.20 -14.33
CA PRO A 23 11.57 -7.01 -14.02
C PRO A 23 10.32 -6.14 -14.00
N VAL A 24 9.45 -6.37 -14.98
CA VAL A 24 8.11 -5.76 -15.10
C VAL A 24 7.17 -6.40 -14.08
N CYS A 25 6.53 -5.59 -13.24
CA CYS A 25 5.52 -6.08 -12.30
C CYS A 25 4.17 -5.38 -12.54
N GLY A 26 3.25 -6.05 -13.23
CA GLY A 26 1.86 -5.60 -13.42
C GLY A 26 1.15 -6.27 -14.62
N PRO A 27 -0.19 -6.46 -14.57
CA PRO A 27 -0.95 -7.09 -15.66
C PRO A 27 -0.90 -6.26 -16.96
N MET A 28 -0.83 -6.97 -18.09
CA MET A 28 -0.64 -6.43 -19.45
C MET A 28 -1.66 -5.34 -19.79
N GLY A 29 -1.15 -4.14 -20.09
CA GLY A 29 -1.90 -2.97 -20.55
C GLY A 29 -1.15 -1.67 -20.30
N TYR A 30 -0.41 -1.61 -19.19
CA TYR A 30 0.47 -0.49 -18.81
C TYR A 30 1.66 -1.07 -18.05
N ALA A 31 2.67 -1.55 -18.76
CA ALA A 31 3.92 -1.96 -18.13
C ALA A 31 4.55 -0.73 -17.49
N ARG A 32 4.43 -0.64 -16.16
CA ARG A 32 5.00 0.44 -15.35
C ARG A 32 5.86 -0.21 -14.28
N ALA A 33 7.11 0.23 -14.17
CA ALA A 33 8.01 -0.25 -13.13
C ALA A 33 8.32 0.90 -12.16
N MET A 34 8.37 0.58 -10.88
CA MET A 34 8.93 1.47 -9.87
C MET A 34 10.43 1.19 -9.79
N VAL A 35 11.22 2.23 -9.98
CA VAL A 35 12.68 2.18 -9.98
C VAL A 35 13.19 3.01 -8.81
N GLN A 36 14.19 2.49 -8.11
CA GLN A 36 14.93 3.23 -7.09
C GLN A 36 16.31 3.60 -7.63
N MET A 37 16.65 4.89 -7.55
CA MET A 37 17.97 5.41 -7.85
C MET A 37 18.39 6.30 -6.69
N ASP A 38 19.55 5.98 -6.10
CA ASP A 38 19.98 6.54 -4.81
C ASP A 38 18.86 6.35 -3.74
N ASP A 39 18.52 7.41 -3.03
CA ASP A 39 17.49 7.42 -1.98
C ASP A 39 16.10 7.83 -2.51
N ARG A 40 15.91 7.88 -3.83
CA ARG A 40 14.64 8.34 -4.42
C ARG A 40 14.04 7.32 -5.38
N ARG A 41 12.71 7.33 -5.49
CA ARG A 41 11.95 6.40 -6.32
C ARG A 41 11.15 7.11 -7.39
N PHE A 42 11.00 6.51 -8.56
CA PHE A 42 10.20 7.06 -9.66
C PHE A 42 9.59 5.93 -10.49
N TYR A 43 8.68 6.30 -11.40
CA TYR A 43 7.99 5.35 -12.27
C TYR A 43 8.42 5.51 -13.72
N ILE A 44 8.67 4.39 -14.38
CA ILE A 44 8.99 4.33 -15.82
C ILE A 44 7.96 3.48 -16.58
N ASP A 45 7.77 3.76 -17.86
CA ASP A 45 7.02 2.92 -18.80
C ASP A 45 7.83 1.71 -19.29
N SER A 46 7.25 0.91 -20.20
CA SER A 46 7.93 -0.25 -20.80
C SER A 46 9.17 0.10 -21.60
N ASP A 47 9.25 1.32 -22.13
CA ASP A 47 10.35 1.80 -22.96
C ASP A 47 11.45 2.46 -22.09
N GLY A 48 11.23 2.52 -20.77
CA GLY A 48 12.15 3.12 -19.81
C GLY A 48 11.98 4.63 -19.64
N ASN A 49 10.96 5.24 -20.24
CA ASN A 49 10.71 6.68 -20.09
C ASN A 49 10.07 6.97 -18.74
N HIS A 50 10.45 8.08 -18.12
CA HIS A 50 9.80 8.57 -16.91
C HIS A 50 8.32 8.87 -17.18
N LEU A 51 7.44 8.35 -16.31
CA LEU A 51 6.00 8.55 -16.43
C LEU A 51 5.56 9.90 -15.89
N PHE A 52 5.76 10.12 -14.58
CA PHE A 52 5.33 11.34 -13.89
C PHE A 52 6.02 11.50 -12.55
N GLY A 53 6.01 12.75 -12.05
CA GLY A 53 6.60 13.12 -10.76
C GLY A 53 8.12 13.26 -10.82
N ALA A 54 8.65 14.28 -10.16
CA ALA A 54 10.03 14.22 -9.70
C ALA A 54 10.18 12.99 -8.79
N SER A 55 11.40 12.49 -8.64
CA SER A 55 11.65 11.34 -7.80
C SER A 55 11.12 11.55 -6.36
N TYR A 56 10.53 10.54 -5.75
CA TYR A 56 9.86 10.60 -4.45
C TYR A 56 10.72 10.02 -3.34
N ASP A 57 10.52 10.47 -2.10
CA ASP A 57 11.21 9.92 -0.92
C ASP A 57 10.72 8.49 -0.63
N HIS A 58 9.44 8.23 -0.90
CA HIS A 58 8.86 6.89 -0.88
C HIS A 58 7.81 6.75 -1.97
N ALA A 59 7.73 5.58 -2.58
CA ALA A 59 6.81 5.30 -3.67
C ALA A 59 6.44 3.82 -3.61
N GLU A 60 5.15 3.53 -3.61
CA GLU A 60 4.59 2.17 -3.56
C GLU A 60 4.28 1.62 -4.96
N THR A 61 3.92 0.35 -5.05
CA THR A 61 3.33 -0.21 -6.28
C THR A 61 1.95 0.37 -6.56
N PHE A 62 1.55 0.42 -7.82
CA PHE A 62 0.18 0.81 -8.18
C PHE A 62 -0.85 -0.20 -7.66
N HIS A 63 -1.93 0.33 -7.10
CA HIS A 63 -3.16 -0.38 -6.79
C HIS A 63 -4.22 0.13 -7.76
N HIS A 64 -4.53 -0.66 -8.79
CA HIS A 64 -5.30 -0.20 -9.96
C HIS A 64 -4.65 1.04 -10.59
N ASP A 65 -5.39 2.15 -10.67
CA ASP A 65 -4.95 3.41 -11.26
C ASP A 65 -4.51 4.43 -10.21
N ARG A 66 -4.11 3.95 -9.03
CA ARG A 66 -3.72 4.79 -7.90
C ARG A 66 -2.40 4.32 -7.33
N VAL A 67 -1.63 5.27 -6.84
CA VAL A 67 -0.37 4.98 -6.18
C VAL A 67 -0.17 5.90 -5.00
N MET A 68 0.48 5.38 -3.96
CA MET A 68 0.85 6.16 -2.81
C MET A 68 2.30 6.58 -2.91
N VAL A 69 2.53 7.88 -2.75
CA VAL A 69 3.87 8.49 -2.77
C VAL A 69 4.05 9.37 -1.55
N LYS A 70 5.29 9.50 -1.08
CA LYS A 70 5.71 10.44 -0.04
C LYS A 70 6.64 11.47 -0.67
N GLU A 71 6.31 12.74 -0.48
CA GLU A 71 7.17 13.87 -0.85
C GLU A 71 7.24 14.82 0.35
N GLY A 72 8.42 14.92 0.95
CA GLY A 72 8.64 15.55 2.25
C GLY A 72 7.90 14.80 3.35
N GLU A 73 7.20 15.54 4.20
CA GLU A 73 6.46 14.98 5.34
C GLU A 73 5.05 14.47 5.00
N ARG A 74 4.63 14.50 3.72
CA ARG A 74 3.24 14.23 3.34
C ARG A 74 3.11 13.05 2.39
N TYR A 75 2.23 12.13 2.75
CA TYR A 75 1.74 11.09 1.85
C TYR A 75 0.67 11.64 0.92
N ARG A 76 0.66 11.17 -0.31
CA ARG A 76 -0.30 11.56 -1.34
C ARG A 76 -0.74 10.34 -2.11
N ILE A 77 -2.00 10.33 -2.48
CA ILE A 77 -2.53 9.40 -3.46
C ILE A 77 -2.46 10.12 -4.80
N THR A 78 -1.85 9.47 -5.77
CA THR A 78 -1.60 10.00 -7.11
C THR A 78 -2.23 9.08 -8.14
N ASP A 79 -2.78 9.66 -9.21
CA ASP A 79 -3.27 8.87 -10.34
C ASP A 79 -2.13 8.50 -11.32
N THR A 80 -2.49 7.85 -12.42
CA THR A 80 -1.54 7.39 -13.44
C THR A 80 -0.92 8.51 -14.27
N GLN A 81 -1.40 9.74 -14.12
CA GLN A 81 -0.90 10.94 -14.80
C GLN A 81 -0.06 11.82 -13.85
N GLY A 82 0.18 11.38 -12.62
CA GLY A 82 0.88 12.17 -11.62
C GLY A 82 0.02 13.22 -10.92
N LYS A 83 -1.29 13.24 -11.16
CA LYS A 83 -2.18 14.19 -10.50
C LYS A 83 -2.48 13.71 -9.09
N THR A 84 -2.37 14.62 -8.13
CA THR A 84 -2.75 14.35 -6.74
C THR A 84 -4.26 14.16 -6.65
N VAL A 85 -4.68 13.00 -6.17
CA VAL A 85 -6.06 12.62 -5.86
C VAL A 85 -6.41 13.01 -4.43
N ALA A 86 -5.51 12.73 -3.47
CA ALA A 86 -5.72 13.06 -2.06
C ALA A 86 -4.39 13.36 -1.35
N LEU A 87 -4.42 14.30 -0.41
CA LEU A 87 -3.33 14.56 0.53
C LEU A 87 -3.65 13.90 1.86
N MET A 88 -2.71 13.15 2.41
CA MET A 88 -2.90 12.39 3.64
C MET A 88 -1.95 12.90 4.72
N ASN A 89 -2.51 13.13 5.91
CA ASN A 89 -1.78 13.63 7.06
C ASN A 89 -1.69 12.54 8.13
N TYR A 90 -0.92 11.51 7.82
CA TYR A 90 -0.65 10.36 8.66
C TYR A 90 0.86 10.15 8.75
N ASP A 91 1.34 9.67 9.89
CA ASP A 91 2.76 9.47 10.12
C ASP A 91 3.29 8.28 9.30
N GLN A 92 2.45 7.26 9.12
CA GLN A 92 2.74 6.10 8.28
C GLN A 92 1.52 5.66 7.48
N VAL A 93 1.77 5.18 6.27
CA VAL A 93 0.74 4.55 5.45
C VAL A 93 1.32 3.34 4.73
N SER A 94 0.59 2.23 4.73
CA SER A 94 1.02 0.98 4.11
C SER A 94 -0.10 0.32 3.30
N PRO A 95 0.23 -0.38 2.20
CA PRO A 95 -0.75 -1.15 1.44
C PRO A 95 -1.25 -2.34 2.25
N GLN A 96 -2.55 -2.37 2.52
CA GLN A 96 -3.18 -3.45 3.27
C GLN A 96 -3.88 -4.45 2.35
N SER A 97 -4.54 -3.95 1.29
CA SER A 97 -5.21 -4.77 0.29
C SER A 97 -5.19 -4.05 -1.07
N PRO A 98 -5.65 -4.70 -2.16
CA PRO A 98 -5.82 -4.02 -3.45
C PRO A 98 -6.74 -2.79 -3.43
N TRP A 99 -7.53 -2.60 -2.36
CA TRP A 99 -8.61 -1.60 -2.30
C TRP A 99 -8.46 -0.57 -1.19
N CYS A 100 -7.50 -0.75 -0.28
CA CYS A 100 -7.29 0.15 0.84
C CYS A 100 -5.85 0.17 1.33
N TRP A 101 -5.51 1.29 1.97
CA TRP A 101 -4.29 1.47 2.73
C TRP A 101 -4.61 1.52 4.22
N GLN A 102 -3.70 0.98 5.03
CA GLN A 102 -3.67 1.23 6.46
C GLN A 102 -2.99 2.57 6.69
N ALA A 103 -3.68 3.49 7.35
CA ALA A 103 -3.13 4.75 7.82
C ALA A 103 -2.86 4.66 9.33
N THR A 104 -1.71 5.16 9.77
CA THR A 104 -1.31 5.13 11.17
C THR A 104 -0.85 6.51 11.62
N ARG A 105 -1.35 6.90 12.81
CA ARG A 105 -0.91 8.09 13.53
C ARG A 105 -0.12 7.69 14.78
N ILE A 106 0.96 8.39 15.04
CA ILE A 106 1.93 8.09 16.09
C ILE A 106 2.02 9.28 17.05
N LYS A 107 1.95 9.01 18.36
CA LYS A 107 2.20 10.02 19.40
C LYS A 107 2.94 9.37 20.57
N GLY A 108 4.25 9.57 20.61
CA GLY A 108 5.12 8.82 21.53
C GLY A 108 5.05 7.33 21.19
N ASP A 109 4.80 6.50 22.20
CA ASP A 109 4.66 5.04 22.04
C ASP A 109 3.22 4.61 21.70
N ILE A 110 2.33 5.56 21.42
CA ILE A 110 0.94 5.27 21.07
C ILE A 110 0.74 5.34 19.57
N TYR A 111 0.15 4.28 19.01
CA TYR A 111 -0.16 4.13 17.60
C TYR A 111 -1.67 3.97 17.43
N TRP A 112 -2.27 4.76 16.54
CA TRP A 112 -3.67 4.59 16.14
C TRP A 112 -3.75 4.34 14.65
N SER A 113 -4.30 3.19 14.30
CA SER A 113 -4.48 2.77 12.92
C SER A 113 -5.95 2.81 12.50
N GLY A 114 -6.15 3.00 11.20
CA GLY A 114 -7.43 2.92 10.51
C GLY A 114 -7.19 2.72 9.03
N PHE A 115 -8.25 2.75 8.23
CA PHE A 115 -8.15 2.41 6.81
C PHE A 115 -8.73 3.51 5.95
N VAL A 116 -8.08 3.76 4.83
CA VAL A 116 -8.52 4.70 3.80
C VAL A 116 -8.66 3.97 2.47
N ASP A 117 -9.63 4.38 1.67
CA ASP A 117 -9.81 3.85 0.32
C ASP A 117 -8.80 4.44 -0.68
N LEU A 118 -8.85 3.95 -1.92
CA LEU A 118 -7.96 4.39 -2.99
C LEU A 118 -8.13 5.86 -3.42
N ASN A 119 -9.10 6.59 -2.87
CA ASN A 119 -9.30 8.02 -3.07
C ASN A 119 -9.02 8.83 -1.79
N GLY A 120 -8.51 8.20 -0.73
CA GLY A 120 -8.18 8.85 0.54
C GLY A 120 -9.39 9.08 1.44
N LYS A 121 -10.54 8.46 1.14
CA LYS A 121 -11.70 8.51 2.03
C LYS A 121 -11.51 7.53 3.18
N GLU A 122 -11.70 7.99 4.41
CA GLU A 122 -11.69 7.13 5.59
C GLU A 122 -12.78 6.06 5.48
N LEU A 123 -12.34 4.80 5.54
CA LEU A 123 -13.18 3.62 5.68
C LEU A 123 -13.47 3.34 7.14
N THR A 124 -12.48 3.58 8.00
CA THR A 124 -12.62 3.48 9.45
C THR A 124 -11.91 4.65 10.14
N PRO A 125 -12.35 5.03 11.34
CA PRO A 125 -11.58 5.93 12.19
C PRO A 125 -10.20 5.37 12.53
N LEU A 126 -9.24 6.26 12.83
CA LEU A 126 -7.93 5.91 13.40
C LEU A 126 -8.08 5.59 14.89
N VAL A 127 -8.52 4.38 15.23
CA VAL A 127 -8.83 4.00 16.62
C VAL A 127 -8.29 2.64 17.05
N TYR A 128 -7.72 1.87 16.11
CA TYR A 128 -7.23 0.53 16.38
C TYR A 128 -5.77 0.58 16.85
N ASP A 129 -5.47 -0.11 17.93
CA ASP A 129 -4.09 -0.30 18.43
C ASP A 129 -3.43 -1.52 17.78
N GLU A 130 -4.23 -2.49 17.31
CA GLU A 130 -3.76 -3.67 16.58
C GLU A 130 -4.46 -3.80 15.21
N VAL A 131 -3.68 -4.09 14.17
CA VAL A 131 -4.17 -4.42 12.83
C VAL A 131 -3.48 -5.70 12.36
N GLY A 132 -4.28 -6.73 12.04
CA GLY A 132 -3.80 -7.99 11.47
C GLY A 132 -3.59 -7.91 9.96
N TYR A 133 -3.16 -9.01 9.35
CA TYR A 133 -3.00 -9.11 7.90
C TYR A 133 -4.35 -9.23 7.18
N TYR A 134 -4.37 -8.78 5.92
CA TYR A 134 -5.50 -9.03 5.02
C TYR A 134 -5.52 -10.49 4.58
N ASP A 135 -6.61 -11.18 4.87
CA ASP A 135 -6.89 -12.51 4.33
C ASP A 135 -7.61 -12.37 2.98
N PRO A 136 -6.99 -12.79 1.86
CA PRO A 136 -7.58 -12.68 0.54
C PRO A 136 -8.72 -13.68 0.29
N GLU A 137 -8.75 -14.80 1.00
CA GLU A 137 -9.77 -15.85 0.81
C GLU A 137 -11.11 -15.42 1.40
N VAL A 138 -11.09 -14.86 2.62
CA VAL A 138 -12.30 -14.37 3.28
C VAL A 138 -12.50 -12.86 3.19
N ARG A 139 -11.53 -12.15 2.59
CA ARG A 139 -11.55 -10.69 2.34
C ARG A 139 -11.75 -9.86 3.62
N ARG A 140 -11.04 -10.22 4.69
CA ARG A 140 -11.16 -9.64 6.03
C ARG A 140 -9.81 -9.24 6.61
N ILE A 141 -9.85 -8.30 7.55
CA ILE A 141 -8.70 -7.85 8.36
C ILE A 141 -9.14 -7.90 9.82
N ARG A 142 -8.38 -8.58 10.68
CA ARG A 142 -8.61 -8.52 12.13
C ARG A 142 -8.15 -7.15 12.65
N VAL A 143 -8.96 -6.53 13.50
CA VAL A 143 -8.62 -5.25 14.15
C VAL A 143 -8.81 -5.37 15.65
N GLY A 144 -7.93 -4.75 16.42
CA GLY A 144 -7.94 -4.76 17.88
C GLY A 144 -8.07 -3.35 18.46
N LYS A 145 -8.68 -3.28 19.65
CA LYS A 145 -8.70 -2.11 20.52
C LYS A 145 -8.87 -2.54 21.97
N ARG A 146 -7.93 -2.18 22.84
CA ARG A 146 -8.00 -2.45 24.30
C ARG A 146 -8.36 -3.91 24.60
N ASP A 147 -7.56 -4.84 24.08
CA ASP A 147 -7.70 -6.29 24.26
C ASP A 147 -9.00 -6.91 23.71
N LYS A 148 -9.74 -6.14 22.90
CA LYS A 148 -10.91 -6.63 22.17
C LYS A 148 -10.62 -6.65 20.69
N TYR A 149 -11.31 -7.52 19.99
CA TYR A 149 -11.11 -7.77 18.56
C TYR A 149 -12.41 -7.63 17.78
N GLY A 150 -12.27 -7.26 16.51
CA GLY A 150 -13.31 -7.20 15.49
C GLY A 150 -12.73 -7.47 14.11
N PHE A 151 -13.53 -7.25 13.07
CA PHE A 151 -13.08 -7.43 11.69
C PHE A 151 -13.50 -6.26 10.81
N LEU A 152 -12.58 -5.81 9.96
CA LEU A 152 -12.90 -4.98 8.82
C LEU A 152 -13.12 -5.89 7.60
N MET A 153 -14.27 -5.73 6.95
CA MET A 153 -14.59 -6.44 5.71
C MET A 153 -14.31 -5.56 4.49
N SER A 154 -13.97 -6.19 3.36
CA SER A 154 -13.78 -5.47 2.08
C SER A 154 -15.02 -4.70 1.59
N THR A 155 -16.22 -4.98 2.15
CA THR A 155 -17.48 -4.25 1.92
C THR A 155 -17.60 -2.94 2.70
N ARG A 156 -16.57 -2.56 3.48
CA ARG A 156 -16.58 -1.43 4.45
C ARG A 156 -17.45 -1.66 5.68
N GLU A 157 -18.02 -2.85 5.83
CA GLU A 157 -18.71 -3.26 7.04
C GLU A 157 -17.71 -3.62 8.13
N VAL A 158 -18.00 -3.18 9.35
CA VAL A 158 -17.16 -3.42 10.53
C VAL A 158 -17.90 -4.37 11.46
N ILE A 159 -17.34 -5.55 11.69
CA ILE A 159 -17.72 -6.38 12.83
C ILE A 159 -17.12 -5.71 14.07
N PRO A 160 -17.95 -5.27 15.03
CA PRO A 160 -17.52 -4.36 16.09
C PRO A 160 -16.48 -5.02 17.01
N VAL A 161 -15.60 -4.17 17.55
CA VAL A 161 -14.53 -4.59 18.46
C VAL A 161 -15.07 -4.84 19.86
N LEU A 162 -15.75 -5.98 20.03
CA LEU A 162 -16.44 -6.35 21.27
C LEU A 162 -15.99 -7.72 21.82
N TYR A 163 -15.23 -8.49 21.04
CA TYR A 163 -14.93 -9.89 21.33
C TYR A 163 -13.57 -10.03 22.01
N GLU A 164 -13.47 -10.86 23.05
CA GLU A 164 -12.21 -11.15 23.76
C GLU A 164 -11.30 -12.07 22.94
N TYR A 165 -11.85 -12.77 21.95
CA TYR A 165 -11.11 -13.64 21.04
C TYR A 165 -11.70 -13.54 19.62
N ALA A 166 -10.83 -13.43 18.61
CA ALA A 166 -11.24 -13.43 17.22
C ALA A 166 -10.18 -14.08 16.31
N GLU A 167 -10.57 -15.12 15.59
CA GLU A 167 -9.76 -15.80 14.59
C GLU A 167 -10.36 -15.65 13.19
N ILE A 168 -9.48 -15.54 12.20
CA ILE A 168 -9.85 -15.65 10.80
C ILE A 168 -9.92 -17.15 10.49
N PHE A 169 -11.13 -17.66 10.28
CA PHE A 169 -11.34 -19.06 9.91
C PHE A 169 -11.16 -19.25 8.41
N ASP A 170 -10.30 -20.18 8.01
CA ASP A 170 -10.31 -20.76 6.66
C ASP A 170 -11.31 -21.93 6.62
N LYS A 171 -12.12 -21.94 5.55
CA LYS A 171 -13.20 -22.88 5.19
C LYS A 171 -13.98 -23.54 6.33
N GLY A 172 -15.25 -23.15 6.43
CA GLY A 172 -16.28 -24.02 6.97
C GLY A 172 -16.22 -25.40 6.32
N ARG A 173 -16.03 -26.45 7.12
CA ARG A 173 -16.53 -27.77 6.76
C ARG A 173 -18.03 -27.60 6.55
N ARG A 174 -18.47 -27.66 5.29
CA ARG A 174 -19.85 -28.02 4.98
C ARG A 174 -20.03 -29.44 5.53
N ALA A 175 -20.85 -29.59 6.56
CA ALA A 175 -21.56 -30.83 6.82
C ALA A 175 -22.77 -30.89 5.89
#